data_AF-A0AB36L061-F1
#
_entry.id   AF-A0AB36L061-F1
#
_cell.length_a   1.000
_cell.length_b   1.000
_cell.length_c   1.000
_cell.angle_alpha   90.00
_cell.angle_beta   90.00
_cell.angle_gamma   90.00
#
_symmetry.space_group_name_H-M   'P 1'
#
loop_
_entity.id
_entity.type
_entity.pdbx_description
1 polymer ?
#
loop_
_entity_poly.entity_id
_entity_poly.type
_entity_poly.pdbx_seq_one_letter_code
_entity_poly.pdbx_strand_id
1 'polypeptide(L)'
;MKPEMITLKVGDATIKLPASTVAQLALASVISQVVPPHISAANAPSVVGIPALGTYWPGEGGVNAGLMRGIEGGRDYYLIVPTGDDLGELKFGGYGEEIDGAGSASDGLANTQALVASEHKHPAALACVKFSADGKDDFYLPARRELQLAEANVPEVFAKGWYWSSSQRSANLAFLQNFDDGTQNNDVKSYELRVRPVRRLFI
;
A
#
# COMPACT_ATOMS: atom_id res chain seq x y z
N MET A 1 28.16 20.19 -26.95
CA MET A 1 27.60 21.06 -28.02
C MET A 1 26.58 22.00 -27.39
N LYS A 2 26.50 23.26 -27.82
CA LYS A 2 25.47 24.20 -27.32
C LYS A 2 24.10 23.78 -27.87
N PRO A 3 23.03 23.76 -27.05
CA PRO A 3 21.70 23.39 -27.53
C PRO A 3 21.20 24.41 -28.56
N GLU A 4 20.68 23.90 -29.68
CA GLU A 4 20.03 24.71 -30.71
C GLU A 4 18.71 25.25 -30.16
N MET A 5 18.47 26.56 -30.32
CA MET A 5 17.32 27.24 -29.71
C MET A 5 16.36 27.72 -30.79
N ILE A 6 15.08 27.42 -30.60
CA ILE A 6 13.98 27.91 -31.43
C ILE A 6 13.32 29.08 -30.72
N THR A 7 13.07 30.16 -31.46
CA THR A 7 12.37 31.34 -30.98
C THR A 7 10.98 31.40 -31.59
N LEU A 8 9.96 31.31 -30.74
CA LEU A 8 8.55 31.44 -31.13
C LEU A 8 8.08 32.85 -30.76
N LYS A 9 7.39 33.51 -31.69
CA LYS A 9 6.79 34.83 -31.48
C LYS A 9 5.27 34.73 -31.55
N VAL A 10 4.60 35.26 -30.54
CA VAL A 10 3.13 35.37 -30.49
C VAL A 10 2.79 36.78 -30.02
N GLY A 11 2.37 37.64 -30.96
CA GLY A 11 2.26 39.08 -30.72
C GLY A 11 3.61 39.66 -30.28
N ASP A 12 3.61 40.43 -29.19
CA ASP A 12 4.83 41.02 -28.61
C ASP A 12 5.60 40.03 -27.71
N ALA A 13 5.03 38.86 -27.41
CA ALA A 13 5.67 37.86 -26.58
C ALA A 13 6.68 37.03 -27.39
N THR A 14 7.89 36.88 -26.85
CA THR A 14 8.94 36.04 -27.42
C THR A 14 9.29 34.92 -26.44
N ILE A 15 9.13 33.68 -26.88
CA ILE A 15 9.48 32.49 -26.09
C ILE A 15 10.65 31.81 -26.78
N LYS A 16 11.73 31.55 -26.02
CA LYS A 16 12.91 30.81 -26.50
C LYS A 16 12.95 29.45 -25.83
N LEU A 17 12.96 28.40 -26.64
CA LEU A 17 13.00 27.01 -26.18
C LEU A 17 14.08 26.24 -26.92
N PRO A 18 14.67 25.20 -26.33
CA PRO A 18 15.51 24.27 -27.05
C PRO A 18 14.73 23.59 -28.19
N ALA A 19 15.38 23.34 -29.33
CA ALA A 19 14.77 22.67 -30.48
C ALA A 19 14.22 21.29 -30.12
N SER A 20 14.87 20.58 -29.20
CA SER A 20 14.41 19.30 -28.65
C SER A 20 13.06 19.41 -27.93
N THR A 21 12.83 20.50 -27.20
CA THR A 21 11.57 20.75 -26.49
C THR A 21 10.43 21.00 -27.48
N VAL A 22 10.69 21.76 -28.55
CA VAL A 22 9.69 21.98 -29.61
C VAL A 22 9.37 20.69 -30.36
N ALA A 23 10.39 19.86 -30.66
CA ALA A 23 10.18 18.55 -31.28
C ALA A 23 9.35 17.61 -30.40
N GLN A 24 9.62 17.56 -29.09
CA GLN A 24 8.82 16.78 -28.14
C GLN A 24 7.36 17.27 -28.08
N LEU A 25 7.14 18.59 -28.02
CA LEU A 25 5.80 19.18 -28.02
C LEU A 25 5.04 18.90 -29.33
N ALA A 26 5.73 18.96 -30.46
CA ALA A 26 5.14 18.65 -31.76
C ALA A 26 4.75 17.16 -31.88
N LEU A 27 5.62 16.23 -31.46
CA LEU A 27 5.29 14.80 -31.43
C LEU A 27 4.09 14.53 -30.52
N ALA A 28 4.03 15.14 -29.33
CA ALA A 28 2.89 14.99 -28.42
C ALA A 28 1.58 15.50 -29.02
N SER A 29 1.62 16.57 -29.82
CA SER A 29 0.43 17.16 -30.45
C SER A 29 -0.13 16.31 -31.60
N VAL A 30 0.69 15.61 -32.38
CA VAL A 30 0.23 14.80 -33.51
C VAL A 30 -0.46 13.52 -33.03
N ILE A 31 -0.01 12.94 -31.91
CA ILE A 31 -0.62 11.72 -31.33
C ILE A 31 -2.04 11.99 -30.82
N SER A 32 -2.37 13.23 -30.45
CA SER A 32 -3.69 13.57 -29.90
C SER A 32 -4.80 13.73 -30.94
N GLN A 33 -4.51 13.76 -32.25
CA GLN A 33 -5.51 14.02 -33.30
C GLN A 33 -6.11 12.75 -33.94
N VAL A 34 -5.65 11.55 -33.56
CA VAL A 34 -6.02 10.29 -34.23
C VAL A 34 -6.81 9.33 -33.31
N VAL A 35 -7.12 9.73 -32.08
CA VAL A 35 -7.79 8.84 -31.10
C VAL A 35 -9.21 9.35 -30.80
N PRO A 36 -10.28 8.56 -31.03
CA PRO A 36 -11.64 8.90 -30.58
C PRO A 36 -11.70 9.09 -29.05
N PRO A 37 -12.74 9.75 -28.50
CA PRO A 37 -12.81 10.12 -27.09
C PRO A 37 -13.09 8.91 -26.18
N HIS A 38 -12.16 7.96 -26.13
CA HIS A 38 -11.98 7.06 -25.01
C HIS A 38 -10.76 7.55 -24.25
N ILE A 39 -10.95 7.82 -22.97
CA ILE A 39 -10.02 8.48 -22.05
C ILE A 39 -8.63 7.86 -22.19
N SER A 40 -7.73 8.56 -22.88
CA SER A 40 -6.30 8.28 -22.80
C SER A 40 -5.85 8.66 -21.39
N ALA A 41 -5.81 7.66 -20.51
CA ALA A 41 -5.32 7.79 -19.13
C ALA A 41 -3.81 8.10 -19.06
N ALA A 42 -3.14 8.24 -20.20
CA ALA A 42 -1.69 8.43 -20.29
C ALA A 42 -1.20 9.81 -19.81
N ASN A 43 -2.08 10.80 -19.63
CA ASN A 43 -1.71 12.18 -19.27
C ASN A 43 -2.46 12.73 -18.05
N ALA A 44 -2.85 11.90 -17.09
CA ALA A 44 -3.22 12.42 -15.78
C ALA A 44 -1.94 12.99 -15.11
N PRO A 45 -1.94 14.24 -14.62
CA PRO A 45 -0.79 14.77 -13.89
C PRO A 45 -0.55 13.87 -12.67
N SER A 46 0.62 13.22 -12.61
CA SER A 46 1.08 12.55 -11.41
C SER A 46 1.25 13.60 -10.32
N VAL A 47 0.59 13.40 -9.18
CA VAL A 47 0.90 14.15 -7.97
C VAL A 47 2.38 13.87 -7.68
N VAL A 48 3.22 14.91 -7.80
CA VAL A 48 4.68 14.78 -7.77
C VAL A 48 5.11 13.98 -6.54
N GLY A 49 5.78 12.86 -6.75
CA GLY A 49 6.37 12.03 -5.70
C GLY A 49 5.50 10.90 -5.16
N ILE A 50 4.25 10.72 -5.61
CA ILE A 50 3.38 9.60 -5.22
C ILE A 50 3.33 8.58 -6.36
N PRO A 51 3.90 7.37 -6.20
CA PRO A 51 3.83 6.32 -7.20
C PRO A 51 2.39 5.84 -7.44
N ALA A 52 2.12 5.30 -8.63
CA ALA A 52 0.85 4.65 -8.91
C ALA A 52 0.64 3.40 -8.02
N LEU A 53 -0.61 2.93 -7.92
CA LEU A 53 -0.92 1.70 -7.20
C LEU A 53 -0.09 0.54 -7.74
N GLY A 54 0.41 -0.33 -6.84
CA GLY A 54 1.28 -1.45 -7.18
C GLY A 54 2.71 -1.05 -7.57
N THR A 55 3.02 0.24 -7.71
CA THR A 55 4.38 0.70 -8.02
C THR A 55 5.18 0.82 -6.72
N TYR A 56 6.42 0.30 -6.75
CA TYR A 56 7.35 0.40 -5.63
C TYR A 56 7.62 1.87 -5.32
N TRP A 57 7.60 2.23 -4.03
CA TRP A 57 7.88 3.58 -3.55
C TRP A 57 9.30 3.61 -2.97
N PRO A 58 10.30 4.16 -3.69
CA PRO A 58 11.68 4.10 -3.26
C PRO A 58 11.89 4.76 -1.89
N GLY A 59 12.53 4.05 -0.97
CA GLY A 59 12.81 4.55 0.38
C GLY A 59 11.66 4.36 1.36
N GLU A 60 10.51 3.85 0.92
CA GLU A 60 9.33 3.66 1.75
C GLU A 60 9.08 2.18 2.09
N GLY A 61 9.87 1.26 1.53
CA GLY A 61 9.92 -0.15 1.91
C GLY A 61 8.88 -1.05 1.25
N GLY A 62 8.18 -0.58 0.22
CA GLY A 62 7.13 -1.37 -0.44
C GLY A 62 6.42 -0.62 -1.56
N VAL A 63 5.35 -1.23 -2.08
CA VAL A 63 4.47 -0.64 -3.09
C VAL A 63 3.41 0.25 -2.46
N ASN A 64 2.91 1.22 -3.23
CA ASN A 64 1.70 1.96 -2.86
C ASN A 64 0.46 1.07 -3.05
N ALA A 65 -0.17 0.65 -1.95
CA ALA A 65 -1.45 -0.07 -1.98
C ALA A 65 -2.67 0.85 -1.99
N GLY A 66 -2.48 2.14 -1.73
CA GLY A 66 -3.52 3.17 -1.86
C GLY A 66 -3.77 3.98 -0.60
N LEU A 67 -4.70 4.93 -0.72
CA LEU A 67 -5.07 5.87 0.33
C LEU A 67 -6.05 5.23 1.31
N MET A 68 -5.74 5.34 2.60
CA MET A 68 -6.62 5.01 3.72
C MET A 68 -7.03 6.28 4.45
N ARG A 69 -8.30 6.33 4.86
CA ARG A 69 -8.79 7.40 5.73
C ARG A 69 -8.19 7.23 7.13
N GLY A 70 -7.82 8.34 7.75
CA GLY A 70 -7.41 8.38 9.14
C GLY A 70 -8.52 7.93 10.10
N ILE A 71 -8.12 7.35 11.23
CA ILE A 71 -9.03 6.86 12.26
C ILE A 71 -9.52 8.04 13.10
N GLU A 72 -10.83 8.13 13.32
CA GLU A 72 -11.47 9.15 14.19
C GLU A 72 -11.10 10.61 13.85
N GLY A 73 -10.95 10.91 12.55
CA GLY A 73 -10.55 12.25 12.09
C GLY A 73 -9.05 12.52 12.18
N GLY A 74 -8.24 11.50 12.48
CA GLY A 74 -6.79 11.53 12.32
C GLY A 74 -6.36 11.70 10.87
N ARG A 75 -5.04 11.79 10.66
CA ARG A 75 -4.46 11.99 9.33
C ARG A 75 -4.68 10.77 8.43
N ASP A 76 -5.04 11.05 7.18
CA ASP A 76 -5.04 10.06 6.12
C ASP A 76 -3.61 9.57 5.85
N TYR A 77 -3.47 8.38 5.28
CA TYR A 77 -2.18 7.76 5.01
C TYR A 77 -2.23 6.87 3.78
N TYR A 78 -1.08 6.71 3.13
CA TYR A 78 -0.86 5.65 2.16
C TYR A 78 -0.48 4.35 2.87
N LEU A 79 -1.13 3.27 2.48
CA LEU A 79 -0.77 1.93 2.92
C LEU A 79 0.39 1.43 2.04
N ILE A 80 1.51 1.09 2.68
CA ILE A 80 2.69 0.57 2.00
C ILE A 80 2.83 -0.92 2.29
N VAL A 81 2.96 -1.71 1.22
CA VAL A 81 3.04 -3.18 1.30
C VAL A 81 4.39 -3.66 0.77
N PRO A 82 5.23 -4.33 1.58
CA PRO A 82 6.48 -4.92 1.12
C PRO A 82 6.27 -5.99 0.05
N THR A 83 7.14 -5.99 -0.95
CA THR A 83 7.20 -7.02 -1.98
C THR A 83 8.16 -8.14 -1.58
N GLY A 84 8.09 -9.28 -2.28
CA GLY A 84 8.91 -10.46 -1.98
C GLY A 84 8.14 -11.51 -1.18
N ASP A 85 8.87 -12.38 -0.48
CA ASP A 85 8.27 -13.48 0.26
C ASP A 85 7.50 -13.01 1.50
N ASP A 86 6.48 -13.79 1.90
CA ASP A 86 5.79 -13.62 3.17
C ASP A 86 6.74 -13.90 4.35
N LEU A 87 6.36 -13.46 5.55
CA LEU A 87 7.07 -13.79 6.79
C LEU A 87 6.83 -15.23 7.28
N GLY A 88 6.31 -16.09 6.40
CA GLY A 88 5.92 -17.47 6.67
C GLY A 88 4.46 -17.64 7.09
N GLU A 89 4.09 -18.89 7.37
CA GLU A 89 2.81 -19.26 7.97
C GLU A 89 2.96 -19.29 9.48
N LEU A 90 2.29 -18.38 10.19
CA LEU A 90 2.44 -18.16 11.62
C LEU A 90 1.08 -18.16 12.29
N LYS A 91 1.06 -18.49 13.59
CA LYS A 91 -0.14 -18.35 14.41
C LYS A 91 -0.44 -16.90 14.71
N PHE A 92 -1.73 -16.54 14.72
CA PHE A 92 -2.18 -15.30 15.34
C PHE A 92 -1.79 -15.29 16.83
N GLY A 93 -1.94 -16.43 17.52
CA GLY A 93 -1.52 -16.62 18.91
C GLY A 93 -2.55 -16.14 19.94
N GLY A 94 -2.28 -16.34 21.23
CA GLY A 94 -3.23 -16.00 22.32
C GLY A 94 -4.61 -16.64 22.16
N TYR A 95 -4.66 -17.93 21.79
CA TYR A 95 -5.91 -18.69 21.74
C TYR A 95 -6.51 -18.82 23.14
N GLY A 96 -7.82 -18.58 23.27
CA GLY A 96 -8.52 -18.59 24.55
C GLY A 96 -8.53 -17.24 25.24
N GLU A 97 -7.83 -16.24 24.69
CA GLU A 97 -7.60 -14.96 25.35
C GLU A 97 -8.09 -13.80 24.48
N GLU A 98 -8.85 -12.89 25.08
CA GLU A 98 -9.34 -11.68 24.42
C GLU A 98 -8.42 -10.51 24.77
N ILE A 99 -7.70 -9.98 23.77
CA ILE A 99 -6.78 -8.87 23.96
C ILE A 99 -7.50 -7.54 23.76
N ASP A 100 -7.56 -6.73 24.82
CA ASP A 100 -8.12 -5.39 24.77
C ASP A 100 -7.33 -4.50 23.79
N GLY A 101 -8.04 -3.77 22.92
CA GLY A 101 -7.42 -2.90 21.91
C GLY A 101 -6.99 -3.60 20.62
N ALA A 102 -7.12 -4.93 20.51
CA ALA A 102 -6.76 -5.69 19.30
C ALA A 102 -7.92 -5.91 18.31
N GLY A 103 -9.09 -5.32 18.55
CA GLY A 103 -10.32 -5.57 17.78
C GLY A 103 -10.61 -4.61 16.63
N SER A 104 -9.77 -3.59 16.40
CA SER A 104 -10.08 -2.56 15.40
C SER A 104 -10.10 -3.14 14.00
N ALA A 105 -11.14 -2.80 13.23
CA ALA A 105 -11.24 -3.24 11.84
C ALA A 105 -10.34 -2.43 10.88
N SER A 106 -9.88 -1.25 11.30
CA SER A 106 -9.13 -0.32 10.45
C SER A 106 -7.79 0.12 11.04
N ASP A 107 -7.53 -0.15 12.33
CA ASP A 107 -6.32 0.29 12.99
C ASP A 107 -5.36 -0.86 13.28
N GLY A 108 -4.67 -1.35 12.24
CA GLY A 108 -3.76 -2.47 12.38
C GLY A 108 -2.56 -2.17 13.27
N LEU A 109 -2.09 -0.92 13.28
CA LEU A 109 -0.99 -0.51 14.13
C LEU A 109 -1.36 -0.61 15.62
N ALA A 110 -2.49 -0.03 16.03
CA ALA A 110 -2.95 -0.12 17.41
C ALA A 110 -3.23 -1.57 17.82
N ASN A 111 -3.84 -2.37 16.94
CA ASN A 111 -4.05 -3.79 17.21
C ASN A 111 -2.73 -4.53 17.42
N THR A 112 -1.76 -4.34 16.53
CA THR A 112 -0.45 -5.00 16.61
C THR A 112 0.28 -4.60 17.89
N GLN A 113 0.22 -3.32 18.28
CA GLN A 113 0.80 -2.85 19.54
C GLN A 113 0.16 -3.52 20.75
N ALA A 114 -1.17 -3.64 20.79
CA ALA A 114 -1.88 -4.35 21.86
C ALA A 114 -1.49 -5.84 21.92
N LEU A 115 -1.43 -6.51 20.76
CA LEU A 115 -1.01 -7.91 20.66
C LEU A 115 0.44 -8.11 21.13
N VAL A 116 1.37 -7.21 20.79
CA VAL A 116 2.78 -7.33 21.20
C VAL A 116 2.98 -6.99 22.67
N ALA A 117 2.15 -6.11 23.25
CA ALA A 117 2.18 -5.75 24.66
C ALA A 117 1.52 -6.79 25.59
N SER A 118 0.72 -7.70 25.03
CA SER A 118 0.08 -8.81 25.74
C SER A 118 1.11 -9.74 26.40
N GLU A 119 0.74 -10.34 27.53
CA GLU A 119 1.52 -11.42 28.16
C GLU A 119 1.48 -12.74 27.35
N HIS A 120 0.52 -12.86 26.43
CA HIS A 120 0.38 -14.01 25.55
C HIS A 120 1.20 -13.84 24.27
N LYS A 121 1.65 -14.96 23.70
CA LYS A 121 2.46 -14.93 22.49
C LYS A 121 1.60 -14.74 21.25
N HIS A 122 1.96 -13.75 20.44
CA HIS A 122 1.36 -13.45 19.14
C HIS A 122 2.41 -13.47 18.01
N PRO A 123 2.81 -14.66 17.51
CA PRO A 123 3.90 -14.80 16.54
C PRO A 123 3.75 -13.98 15.26
N ALA A 124 2.54 -13.92 14.68
CA ALA A 124 2.28 -13.13 13.48
C ALA A 124 2.57 -11.63 13.70
N ALA A 125 2.04 -11.04 14.78
CA ALA A 125 2.28 -9.64 15.11
C ALA A 125 3.76 -9.37 15.43
N LEU A 126 4.40 -10.27 16.20
CA LEU A 126 5.82 -10.19 16.55
C LEU A 126 6.75 -10.27 15.33
N ALA A 127 6.38 -11.04 14.30
CA ALA A 127 7.14 -11.11 13.06
C ALA A 127 7.07 -9.78 12.29
N CYS A 128 5.89 -9.15 12.21
CA CYS A 128 5.73 -7.87 11.53
C CYS A 128 6.52 -6.74 12.19
N VAL A 129 6.53 -6.63 13.52
CA VAL A 129 7.28 -5.56 14.22
C VAL A 129 8.80 -5.75 14.22
N LYS A 130 9.29 -6.93 13.82
CA LYS A 130 10.73 -7.21 13.62
C LYS A 130 11.17 -7.02 12.17
N PHE A 131 10.21 -6.83 11.26
CA PHE A 131 10.49 -6.68 9.85
C PHE A 131 11.00 -5.27 9.55
N SER A 132 11.97 -5.18 8.64
CA SER A 132 12.50 -3.91 8.16
C SER A 132 12.76 -3.97 6.66
N ALA A 133 12.49 -2.87 5.95
CA ALA A 133 12.76 -2.73 4.53
C ALA A 133 13.08 -1.25 4.21
N ASP A 134 14.02 -0.99 3.29
CA ASP A 134 14.47 0.36 2.93
C ASP A 134 14.86 1.25 4.13
N GLY A 135 15.40 0.66 5.20
CA GLY A 135 15.73 1.40 6.42
C GLY A 135 14.53 1.86 7.24
N LYS A 136 13.32 1.37 6.94
CA LYS A 136 12.10 1.52 7.75
C LYS A 136 11.89 0.28 8.62
N ASP A 137 11.42 0.48 9.84
CA ASP A 137 11.20 -0.55 10.86
C ASP A 137 9.84 -0.40 11.59
N ASP A 138 8.99 0.53 11.15
CA ASP A 138 7.67 0.83 11.68
C ASP A 138 6.55 -0.05 11.07
N PHE A 139 6.88 -1.28 10.71
CA PHE A 139 5.95 -2.24 10.13
C PHE A 139 5.07 -2.93 11.18
N TYR A 140 3.85 -3.28 10.78
CA TYR A 140 2.86 -3.90 11.66
C TYR A 140 1.97 -4.90 10.90
N LEU A 141 1.20 -5.69 11.64
CA LEU A 141 0.26 -6.64 11.06
C LEU A 141 -1.03 -5.88 10.66
N PRO A 142 -1.45 -5.88 9.38
CA PRO A 142 -2.56 -5.07 8.89
C PRO A 142 -3.88 -5.45 9.55
N ALA A 143 -4.75 -4.48 9.81
CA ALA A 143 -6.14 -4.73 10.15
C ALA A 143 -6.91 -5.26 8.95
N ARG A 144 -8.08 -5.87 9.20
CA ARG A 144 -8.86 -6.53 8.15
C ARG A 144 -9.30 -5.61 7.00
N ARG A 145 -9.50 -4.30 7.24
CA ARG A 145 -9.81 -3.35 6.16
C ARG A 145 -8.57 -2.84 5.42
N GLU A 146 -7.40 -2.82 6.07
CA GLU A 146 -6.13 -2.57 5.36
C GLU A 146 -5.83 -3.72 4.39
N LEU A 147 -6.10 -4.97 4.78
CA LEU A 147 -6.00 -6.13 3.88
C LEU A 147 -7.02 -6.09 2.74
N GLN A 148 -8.25 -5.62 2.96
CA GLN A 148 -9.24 -5.44 1.88
C GLN A 148 -8.77 -4.42 0.84
N LEU A 149 -8.14 -3.32 1.27
CA LEU A 149 -7.57 -2.36 0.34
C LEU A 149 -6.43 -3.01 -0.47
N ALA A 150 -5.55 -3.73 0.21
CA ALA A 150 -4.44 -4.42 -0.45
C ALA A 150 -4.93 -5.48 -1.45
N GLU A 151 -5.97 -6.24 -1.11
CA GLU A 151 -6.59 -7.23 -2.00
C GLU A 151 -7.25 -6.57 -3.22
N ALA A 152 -7.90 -5.42 -3.04
CA ALA A 152 -8.53 -4.71 -4.15
C ALA A 152 -7.53 -4.06 -5.11
N ASN A 153 -6.40 -3.56 -4.60
CA ASN A 153 -5.51 -2.66 -5.35
C ASN A 153 -4.17 -3.28 -5.76
N VAL A 154 -3.66 -4.25 -4.98
CA VAL A 154 -2.36 -4.89 -5.20
C VAL A 154 -2.38 -6.40 -4.91
N PRO A 155 -3.41 -7.17 -5.33
CA PRO A 155 -3.49 -8.60 -5.01
C PRO A 155 -2.28 -9.38 -5.54
N GLU A 156 -1.65 -8.92 -6.62
CA GLU A 156 -0.48 -9.55 -7.25
C GLU A 156 0.78 -9.54 -6.39
N VAL A 157 0.86 -8.72 -5.33
CA VAL A 157 2.02 -8.74 -4.42
C VAL A 157 1.91 -9.81 -3.33
N PHE A 158 0.75 -10.46 -3.24
CA PHE A 158 0.47 -11.53 -2.29
C PHE A 158 0.49 -12.88 -3.01
N ALA A 159 1.05 -13.89 -2.36
CA ALA A 159 0.81 -15.28 -2.77
C ALA A 159 -0.67 -15.64 -2.51
N LYS A 160 -1.22 -16.54 -3.33
CA LYS A 160 -2.59 -17.04 -3.14
C LYS A 160 -2.77 -17.70 -1.77
N GLY A 161 -3.95 -17.49 -1.17
CA GLY A 161 -4.36 -18.11 0.08
C GLY A 161 -4.69 -17.09 1.18
N TRP A 162 -4.78 -17.60 2.41
CA TRP A 162 -5.27 -16.85 3.57
C TRP A 162 -4.14 -16.16 4.34
N TYR A 163 -4.42 -14.91 4.73
CA TYR A 163 -3.53 -14.05 5.50
C TYR A 163 -4.18 -13.61 6.79
N TRP A 164 -3.42 -13.65 7.88
CA TRP A 164 -3.86 -13.06 9.13
C TRP A 164 -3.97 -11.54 9.02
N SER A 165 -5.07 -11.00 9.53
CA SER A 165 -5.13 -9.61 9.97
C SER A 165 -4.77 -9.51 11.46
N SER A 166 -4.47 -8.30 11.94
CA SER A 166 -4.35 -8.02 13.37
C SER A 166 -5.69 -7.85 14.08
N SER A 167 -6.80 -7.78 13.34
CA SER A 167 -8.13 -7.64 13.91
C SER A 167 -8.58 -8.94 14.59
N GLN A 168 -8.59 -8.95 15.91
CA GLN A 168 -9.20 -10.00 16.71
C GLN A 168 -10.74 -9.97 16.56
N ARG A 169 -11.36 -11.16 16.54
CA ARG A 169 -12.83 -11.30 16.56
C ARG A 169 -13.35 -11.66 17.96
N SER A 170 -12.64 -12.53 18.68
CA SER A 170 -12.98 -12.98 20.02
C SER A 170 -11.74 -13.58 20.69
N ALA A 171 -11.90 -14.12 21.90
CA ALA A 171 -10.89 -14.93 22.58
C ALA A 171 -10.29 -16.05 21.69
N ASN A 172 -11.10 -16.64 20.80
CA ASN A 172 -10.70 -17.83 20.02
C ASN A 172 -10.39 -17.53 18.55
N LEU A 173 -10.96 -16.46 17.99
CA LEU A 173 -10.98 -16.22 16.54
C LEU A 173 -10.32 -14.88 16.18
N ALA A 174 -9.67 -14.84 15.02
CA ALA A 174 -9.14 -13.63 14.41
C ALA A 174 -9.56 -13.52 12.94
N PHE A 175 -9.64 -12.31 12.41
CA PHE A 175 -10.03 -12.07 11.02
C PHE A 175 -8.86 -12.34 10.06
N LEU A 176 -9.21 -12.78 8.86
CA LEU A 176 -8.28 -13.17 7.80
C LEU A 176 -8.85 -12.80 6.42
N GLN A 177 -7.96 -12.61 5.45
CA GLN A 177 -8.29 -12.23 4.07
C GLN A 177 -7.75 -13.29 3.10
N ASN A 178 -8.58 -13.75 2.17
CA ASN A 178 -8.15 -14.61 1.06
C ASN A 178 -7.69 -13.74 -0.10
N PHE A 179 -6.51 -14.04 -0.64
CA PHE A 179 -5.98 -13.42 -1.87
C PHE A 179 -6.15 -14.30 -3.11
N ASP A 180 -6.88 -15.42 -3.01
CA ASP A 180 -7.29 -16.20 -4.20
C ASP A 180 -8.64 -15.75 -4.77
N ASP A 181 -9.59 -15.38 -3.90
CA ASP A 181 -10.97 -15.04 -4.29
C ASP A 181 -11.54 -13.77 -3.62
N GLY A 182 -10.75 -13.08 -2.81
CA GLY A 182 -11.17 -11.85 -2.12
C GLY A 182 -12.07 -12.05 -0.89
N THR A 183 -12.38 -13.29 -0.50
CA THR A 183 -13.22 -13.57 0.66
C THR A 183 -12.56 -13.11 1.97
N GLN A 184 -13.31 -12.42 2.82
CA GLN A 184 -12.91 -12.14 4.20
C GLN A 184 -13.68 -13.03 5.18
N ASN A 185 -12.96 -13.67 6.10
CA ASN A 185 -13.56 -14.53 7.12
C ASN A 185 -12.80 -14.41 8.45
N ASN A 186 -13.05 -15.30 9.40
CA ASN A 186 -12.32 -15.45 10.65
C ASN A 186 -12.13 -16.93 10.97
N ASP A 187 -11.05 -17.26 11.65
CA ASP A 187 -10.71 -18.63 12.02
C ASP A 187 -9.91 -18.67 13.32
N VAL A 188 -9.63 -19.89 13.79
CA VAL A 188 -9.02 -20.19 15.07
C VAL A 188 -7.59 -19.67 15.12
N LYS A 189 -7.29 -18.87 16.16
CA LYS A 189 -5.99 -18.22 16.37
C LYS A 189 -4.79 -19.17 16.46
N SER A 190 -5.03 -20.46 16.68
CA SER A 190 -4.00 -21.51 16.75
C SER A 190 -3.57 -22.05 15.38
N TYR A 191 -4.28 -21.71 14.31
CA TYR A 191 -3.87 -22.07 12.95
C TYR A 191 -2.77 -21.16 12.42
N GLU A 192 -1.97 -21.72 11.52
CA GLU A 192 -0.85 -21.05 10.87
C GLU A 192 -1.31 -20.56 9.50
N LEU A 193 -1.28 -19.25 9.29
CA LEU A 193 -1.63 -18.60 8.02
C LEU A 193 -0.53 -17.61 7.65
N ARG A 194 -0.54 -17.17 6.38
CA ARG A 194 0.49 -16.28 5.85
C ARG A 194 0.47 -14.93 6.57
N VAL A 195 1.64 -14.33 6.68
CA VAL A 195 1.84 -13.04 7.34
C VAL A 195 2.56 -12.08 6.40
N ARG A 196 1.89 -10.97 6.10
CA ARG A 196 2.44 -9.85 5.33
C ARG A 196 2.38 -8.58 6.17
N PRO A 197 3.52 -7.96 6.52
CA PRO A 197 3.54 -6.68 7.21
C PRO A 197 3.07 -5.56 6.29
N VAL A 198 2.61 -4.46 6.88
CA VAL A 198 2.33 -3.20 6.19
C VAL A 198 2.87 -2.01 6.99
N ARG A 199 2.90 -0.84 6.37
CA ARG A 199 3.32 0.42 7.00
C ARG A 199 2.42 1.58 6.57
N ARG A 200 2.34 2.64 7.39
CA ARG A 200 1.61 3.88 7.08
C ARG A 200 2.56 5.00 6.69
N LEU A 201 2.33 5.62 5.54
CA LEU A 201 2.94 6.90 5.18
C LEU A 201 1.88 8.01 5.26
N PHE A 202 1.92 8.82 6.32
CA PHE A 202 0.93 9.88 6.57
C PHE A 202 1.04 11.04 5.58
N ILE A 203 -0.11 11.65 5.30
CA ILE A 203 -0.28 12.88 4.51
C ILE A 203 -0.31 14.10 5.45
#